data_AF-A0A2I0IM38-F1
#
_entry.id   AF-A0A2I0IM38-F1
#
_cell.length_a   1.000
_cell.length_b   1.000
_cell.length_c   1.000
_cell.angle_alpha   90.00
_cell.angle_beta   90.00
_cell.angle_gamma   90.00
#
_symmetry.space_group_name_H-M   'P 1'
#
loop_
_entity.id
_entity.type
_entity.pdbx_description
1 polymer ?
#
loop_
_entity_poly.entity_id
_entity_poly.type
_entity_poly.pdbx_seq_one_letter_code
_entity_poly.pdbx_strand_id
1 'polypeptide(L)'
;MAQNNNAPEDFPNFVREGFEVKVVTSDNYVKRDSGLIYRDFQVGQGDCPKSGQQVTFHYVGYNESGRRIDSTYLQGAPAKIRMGTNALVPGFEEGIRDMRPGGKRRIIIPPELGPPVGPSTFFSSKQFEVFDVELVSIQNCQRRTIGFYSDVVCN
;
A
#
# COMPACT_ATOMS: atom_id res chain seq x y z
N MET A 1 5.86 -17.32 6.35
CA MET A 1 7.15 -16.73 6.75
C MET A 1 6.86 -15.74 7.88
N ALA A 2 7.00 -16.18 9.13
CA ALA A 2 6.74 -15.35 10.32
C ALA A 2 8.07 -15.16 11.07
N GLN A 3 9.05 -14.50 10.44
CA GLN A 3 10.40 -14.35 10.99
C GLN A 3 11.04 -13.03 10.56
N ASN A 4 10.43 -11.90 10.92
CA ASN A 4 11.05 -10.77 11.62
C ASN A 4 10.10 -9.58 11.59
N ASN A 5 9.84 -9.03 12.77
CA ASN A 5 8.93 -7.90 12.97
C ASN A 5 9.62 -6.53 12.75
N ASN A 6 10.84 -6.56 12.25
CA ASN A 6 11.70 -5.40 12.03
C ASN A 6 11.65 -4.97 10.56
N ALA A 7 12.09 -3.74 10.31
CA ALA A 7 12.40 -3.33 8.95
C ALA A 7 13.42 -4.31 8.32
N PRO A 8 13.24 -4.68 7.05
CA PRO A 8 14.20 -5.50 6.31
C PRO A 8 15.54 -4.77 6.14
N GLU A 9 16.62 -5.51 5.88
CA GLU A 9 17.98 -4.95 5.78
C GLU A 9 18.11 -3.89 4.66
N ASP A 10 17.28 -4.00 3.62
CA ASP A 10 17.25 -3.07 2.49
C ASP A 10 16.22 -1.93 2.66
N PHE A 11 15.81 -1.67 3.90
CA PHE A 11 14.89 -0.59 4.22
C PHE A 11 15.49 0.77 3.87
N PRO A 12 14.71 1.70 3.28
CA PRO A 12 15.19 3.03 2.93
C PRO A 12 15.64 3.81 4.17
N ASN A 13 16.63 4.68 3.99
CA ASN A 13 17.08 5.60 5.03
C ASN A 13 16.42 6.97 4.85
N PHE A 14 16.02 7.59 5.96
CA PHE A 14 15.40 8.91 5.97
C PHE A 14 16.31 9.88 6.71
N VAL A 15 16.94 10.80 5.98
CA VAL A 15 17.88 11.78 6.52
C VAL A 15 17.15 13.11 6.64
N ARG A 16 17.06 13.65 7.85
CA ARG A 16 16.46 14.97 8.10
C ARG A 16 17.52 16.05 7.99
N GLU A 17 17.35 16.95 7.02
CA GLU A 17 18.19 18.12 6.82
C GLU A 17 17.32 19.39 6.98
N GLY A 18 17.28 19.92 8.20
CA GLY A 18 16.40 21.05 8.53
C GLY A 18 14.93 20.64 8.47
N PHE A 19 14.15 21.28 7.58
CA PHE A 19 12.74 20.99 7.36
C PHE A 19 12.48 19.95 6.26
N GLU A 20 13.51 19.57 5.50
CA GLU A 20 13.40 18.59 4.43
C GLU A 20 13.82 17.21 4.91
N VAL A 21 13.10 16.18 4.46
CA VAL A 21 13.46 14.78 4.66
C VAL A 21 13.93 14.22 3.32
N LYS A 22 15.20 13.85 3.24
CA LYS A 22 15.77 13.15 2.08
C LYS A 22 15.58 11.65 2.25
N VAL A 23 14.89 11.04 1.28
CA VAL A 23 14.74 9.59 1.19
C VAL A 23 15.94 9.03 0.41
N VAL A 24 16.81 8.30 1.10
CA VAL A 24 17.97 7.64 0.51
C VAL A 24 17.57 6.19 0.18
N THR A 25 17.55 5.89 -1.11
CA THR A 25 17.17 4.59 -1.68
C THR A 25 18.29 4.07 -2.58
N SER A 26 18.27 2.77 -2.88
CA SER A 26 19.11 2.17 -3.92
C SER A 26 18.57 2.47 -5.33
N ASP A 27 19.40 2.28 -6.36
CA ASP A 27 19.11 2.67 -7.76
C ASP A 27 17.90 1.96 -8.41
N ASN A 28 17.37 0.92 -7.77
CA ASN A 28 16.22 0.14 -8.23
C ASN A 28 14.86 0.67 -7.75
N TYR A 29 14.85 1.80 -7.03
CA TYR A 29 13.62 2.51 -6.72
C TYR A 29 13.26 3.49 -7.83
N VAL A 30 11.97 3.54 -8.14
CA VAL A 30 11.38 4.45 -9.12
C VAL A 30 10.61 5.52 -8.37
N LYS A 31 10.92 6.79 -8.65
CA LYS A 31 10.18 7.95 -8.13
C LYS A 31 9.18 8.44 -9.18
N ARG A 32 7.94 8.67 -8.76
CA ARG A 32 6.87 9.26 -9.58
C ARG A 32 6.80 10.77 -9.40
N ASP A 33 6.12 11.44 -10.33
CA ASP A 33 5.87 12.89 -10.28
C ASP A 33 5.07 13.30 -9.03
N SER A 34 4.23 12.40 -8.52
CA SER A 34 3.47 12.55 -7.26
C SER A 34 4.37 12.58 -6.01
N GLY A 35 5.65 12.23 -6.15
CA GLY A 35 6.58 12.06 -5.04
C GLY A 35 6.58 10.63 -4.46
N LEU A 36 5.62 9.78 -4.86
CA LEU A 36 5.61 8.36 -4.50
C LEU A 36 6.88 7.68 -5.00
N ILE A 37 7.52 6.87 -4.15
CA ILE A 37 8.69 6.07 -4.53
C ILE A 37 8.33 4.60 -4.34
N TYR A 38 8.70 3.73 -5.27
CA TYR A 38 8.45 2.30 -5.11
C TYR A 38 9.56 1.45 -5.70
N ARG A 39 9.59 0.18 -5.30
CA ARG A 39 10.45 -0.85 -5.86
C ARG A 39 9.69 -2.15 -5.96
N ASP A 40 9.75 -2.78 -7.13
CA ASP A 40 9.25 -4.14 -7.33
C ASP A 40 10.33 -5.17 -6.95
N PHE A 41 9.99 -6.04 -6.02
CA PHE A 41 10.76 -7.25 -5.72
C PHE A 41 10.28 -8.43 -6.56
N GLN A 42 8.99 -8.42 -6.87
CA GLN A 42 8.34 -9.36 -7.77
C GLN A 42 7.21 -8.62 -8.47
N VAL A 43 7.19 -8.62 -9.80
CA VAL A 43 6.17 -7.85 -10.54
C VAL A 43 4.79 -8.51 -10.48
N GLY A 44 4.76 -9.84 -10.41
CA GLY A 44 3.52 -10.62 -10.53
C GLY A 44 3.11 -10.86 -11.99
N GLN A 45 1.91 -11.41 -12.19
CA GLN A 45 1.35 -11.73 -13.51
C GLN A 45 -0.15 -11.44 -13.57
N GLY A 46 -0.68 -11.23 -14.79
CA GLY A 46 -2.08 -10.87 -15.01
C GLY A 46 -2.31 -9.36 -15.07
N ASP A 47 -3.58 -8.95 -15.10
CA ASP A 47 -3.96 -7.55 -15.27
C ASP A 47 -3.74 -6.71 -14.01
N CYS A 48 -3.56 -5.40 -14.21
CA CYS A 48 -3.51 -4.44 -13.11
C CYS A 48 -4.91 -4.11 -12.57
N PRO A 49 -5.05 -3.73 -11.28
CA PRO A 49 -6.33 -3.36 -10.69
C PRO A 49 -7.00 -2.18 -11.40
N LYS A 50 -8.31 -2.27 -11.59
CA LYS A 50 -9.17 -1.22 -12.13
C LYS A 50 -10.14 -0.72 -11.07
N SER A 51 -10.62 0.51 -11.24
CA SER A 51 -11.64 1.08 -10.37
C SER A 51 -12.87 0.18 -10.28
N GLY A 52 -13.43 0.02 -9.09
CA GLY A 52 -14.56 -0.86 -8.79
C GLY A 52 -14.21 -2.33 -8.55
N GLN A 53 -13.02 -2.80 -8.95
CA GLN A 53 -12.56 -4.15 -8.62
C GLN A 53 -12.16 -4.26 -7.15
N GLN A 54 -12.23 -5.47 -6.60
CA GLN A 54 -11.73 -5.77 -5.26
C GLN A 54 -10.31 -6.34 -5.35
N VAL A 55 -9.40 -5.75 -4.61
CA VAL A 55 -8.03 -6.23 -4.45
C VAL A 55 -7.90 -6.93 -3.10
N THR A 56 -7.20 -8.08 -3.10
CA THR A 56 -6.81 -8.79 -1.88
C THR A 56 -5.30 -8.73 -1.76
N PHE A 57 -4.78 -8.27 -0.63
CA PHE A 57 -3.33 -8.12 -0.44
C PHE A 57 -2.91 -8.33 1.01
N HIS A 58 -1.66 -8.73 1.18
CA HIS A 58 -0.97 -8.62 2.46
C HIS A 58 -0.12 -7.35 2.49
N TYR A 59 0.01 -6.74 3.66
CA TYR A 59 0.97 -5.67 3.89
C TYR A 59 1.66 -5.74 5.25
N VAL A 60 2.82 -5.08 5.32
CA VAL A 60 3.46 -4.60 6.54
C VAL A 60 3.73 -3.11 6.37
N GLY A 61 3.23 -2.30 7.30
CA GLY A 61 3.42 -0.85 7.31
C GLY A 61 4.44 -0.43 8.36
N TYR A 62 5.36 0.44 7.99
CA TYR A 62 6.46 0.95 8.80
C TYR A 62 6.48 2.49 8.79
N ASN A 63 7.06 3.08 9.84
CA ASN A 63 7.42 4.51 9.84
C ASN A 63 8.87 4.72 9.32
N GLU A 64 9.30 5.98 9.25
CA GLU A 64 10.68 6.39 8.87
C GLU A 64 11.79 5.69 9.66
N SER A 65 11.54 5.33 10.93
CA SER A 65 12.53 4.67 11.77
C SER A 65 12.61 3.16 11.54
N GLY A 66 11.88 2.62 10.56
CA GLY A 66 11.76 1.18 10.32
C GLY A 66 10.95 0.44 11.39
N ARG A 67 10.27 1.16 12.30
CA ARG A 67 9.36 0.55 13.27
C ARG A 67 8.06 0.21 12.55
N ARG A 68 7.67 -1.05 12.64
CA ARG A 68 6.35 -1.48 12.15
C ARG A 68 5.23 -0.82 12.95
N ILE A 69 4.26 -0.29 12.23
CA ILE A 69 3.04 0.32 12.77
C ILE A 69 1.86 -0.65 12.66
N ASP A 70 1.73 -1.37 11.55
CA ASP A 70 0.61 -2.29 11.30
C ASP A 70 0.99 -3.43 10.34
N SER A 71 0.23 -4.53 10.35
CA SER A 71 0.37 -5.61 9.39
C SER A 71 -0.83 -6.57 9.35
N THR A 72 -1.28 -6.92 8.15
CA THR A 72 -2.23 -8.02 7.91
C THR A 72 -1.76 -9.38 8.45
N TYR A 73 -0.45 -9.61 8.54
CA TYR A 73 0.08 -10.85 9.08
C TYR A 73 -0.17 -10.98 10.59
N LEU A 74 -0.20 -9.85 11.33
CA LEU A 74 -0.61 -9.83 12.74
C LEU A 74 -2.11 -10.06 12.91
N GLN A 75 -2.89 -9.59 11.93
CA GLN A 75 -4.35 -9.73 11.92
C GLN A 75 -4.79 -11.13 11.46
N GLY A 76 -3.88 -11.94 10.91
CA GLY A 76 -4.12 -13.33 10.51
C GLY A 76 -4.87 -13.50 9.19
N ALA A 77 -5.22 -12.42 8.49
CA ALA A 77 -5.94 -12.46 7.22
C ALA A 77 -5.51 -11.31 6.29
N PRO A 78 -5.54 -11.51 4.95
CA PRO A 78 -5.26 -10.44 4.00
C PRO A 78 -6.36 -9.36 4.03
N ALA A 79 -5.97 -8.13 3.71
CA ALA A 79 -6.90 -7.03 3.51
C ALA A 79 -7.65 -7.21 2.18
N LYS A 80 -8.94 -6.85 2.17
CA LYS A 80 -9.79 -6.85 0.96
C LYS A 80 -10.43 -5.49 0.80
N ILE A 81 -10.08 -4.77 -0.25
CA ILE A 81 -10.55 -3.40 -0.47
C ILE A 81 -10.99 -3.22 -1.92
N ARG A 82 -12.01 -2.38 -2.15
CA ARG A 82 -12.42 -1.96 -3.49
C ARG A 82 -11.61 -0.76 -3.95
N MET A 83 -11.07 -0.83 -5.15
CA MET A 83 -10.37 0.27 -5.78
C MET A 83 -11.35 1.39 -6.17
N GLY A 84 -10.90 2.64 -6.07
CA GLY A 84 -11.66 3.82 -6.49
C GLY A 84 -12.75 4.28 -5.53
N THR A 85 -12.76 3.78 -4.29
CA THR A 85 -13.75 4.17 -3.26
C THR A 85 -13.22 5.20 -2.26
N ASN A 86 -11.99 5.70 -2.44
CA ASN A 86 -11.27 6.56 -1.49
C ASN A 86 -11.17 5.96 -0.07
N ALA A 87 -11.22 4.63 0.04
CA ALA A 87 -11.10 3.92 1.32
C ALA A 87 -9.64 3.65 1.72
N LEU A 88 -8.69 3.84 0.79
CA LEU A 88 -7.25 3.67 1.01
C LEU A 88 -6.56 5.02 1.15
N VAL A 89 -5.38 4.99 1.76
CA VAL A 89 -4.42 6.09 1.71
C VAL A 89 -4.09 6.41 0.25
N PRO A 90 -4.15 7.68 -0.21
CA PRO A 90 -3.97 8.03 -1.61
C PRO A 90 -2.69 7.47 -2.25
N GLY A 91 -1.55 7.60 -1.57
CA GLY A 91 -0.28 7.05 -2.07
C GLY A 91 -0.24 5.53 -2.10
N PHE A 92 -0.96 4.86 -1.20
CA PHE A 92 -1.06 3.40 -1.19
C PHE A 92 -1.88 2.93 -2.39
N GLU A 93 -3.05 3.54 -2.62
CA GLU A 93 -3.90 3.23 -3.76
C GLU A 93 -3.18 3.50 -5.10
N GLU A 94 -2.43 4.61 -5.18
CA GLU A 94 -1.58 4.91 -6.33
C GLU A 94 -0.48 3.85 -6.54
N GLY A 95 0.15 3.40 -5.46
CA GLY A 95 1.27 2.46 -5.50
C GLY A 95 0.89 1.02 -5.83
N ILE A 96 -0.37 0.61 -5.61
CA ILE A 96 -0.86 -0.73 -5.99
C ILE A 96 -1.56 -0.75 -7.36
N ARG A 97 -1.88 0.41 -7.95
CA ARG A 97 -2.71 0.52 -9.17
C ARG A 97 -2.09 -0.17 -10.40
N ASP A 98 -0.77 -0.23 -10.48
CA ASP A 98 0.00 -0.88 -11.54
C ASP A 98 0.65 -2.20 -11.11
N MET A 99 0.43 -2.64 -9.86
CA MET A 99 0.86 -3.97 -9.42
C MET A 99 0.06 -5.05 -10.13
N ARG A 100 0.62 -6.27 -10.19
CA ARG A 100 -0.07 -7.45 -10.73
C ARG A 100 -0.22 -8.52 -9.64
N PRO A 101 -1.23 -9.39 -9.71
CA PRO A 101 -1.38 -10.53 -8.80
C PRO A 101 -0.09 -11.36 -8.66
N GLY A 102 0.22 -11.76 -7.44
CA GLY A 102 1.50 -12.38 -7.06
C GLY A 102 2.68 -11.41 -6.96
N GLY A 103 2.47 -10.11 -7.18
CA GLY A 103 3.50 -9.09 -7.10
C GLY A 103 3.83 -8.71 -5.66
N LYS A 104 5.11 -8.40 -5.41
CA LYS A 104 5.66 -7.91 -4.15
C LYS A 104 6.38 -6.60 -4.39
N ARG A 105 5.94 -5.56 -3.70
CA ARG A 105 6.41 -4.19 -3.89
C ARG A 105 6.61 -3.51 -2.55
N ARG A 106 7.68 -2.71 -2.45
CA ARG A 106 7.79 -1.68 -1.41
C ARG A 106 7.32 -0.36 -1.96
N ILE A 107 6.49 0.34 -1.20
CA ILE A 107 5.95 1.65 -1.51
C ILE A 107 6.38 2.59 -0.40
N ILE A 108 6.97 3.73 -0.75
CA ILE A 108 7.36 4.80 0.15
C ILE A 108 6.45 5.98 -0.17
N ILE A 109 5.58 6.29 0.78
CA ILE A 109 4.53 7.29 0.66
C ILE A 109 5.01 8.57 1.34
N PRO A 110 5.13 9.70 0.60
CA PRO A 110 5.42 10.99 1.19
C PRO A 110 4.22 11.49 2.01
N PRO A 111 4.42 12.37 3.02
CA PRO A 111 3.36 12.87 3.89
C PRO A 111 2.15 13.45 3.13
N GLU A 112 2.39 14.08 1.98
CA GLU A 112 1.36 14.69 1.12
C GLU A 112 0.39 13.67 0.50
N LEU A 113 0.83 12.42 0.38
CA LEU A 113 0.03 11.29 -0.11
C LEU A 113 -0.37 10.32 1.01
N GLY A 114 -0.07 10.68 2.26
CA GLY A 114 -0.39 9.92 3.46
C GLY A 114 -1.88 9.95 3.84
N PRO A 115 -2.26 9.29 4.93
CA PRO A 115 -3.62 9.32 5.43
C PRO A 115 -4.08 10.76 5.75
N PRO A 116 -5.36 11.09 5.53
CA PRO A 116 -5.88 12.41 5.87
C PRO A 116 -5.71 12.69 7.36
N VAL A 117 -5.33 13.92 7.70
CA VAL A 117 -5.08 14.35 9.08
C VAL A 117 -6.36 14.19 9.90
N GLY A 118 -6.38 13.25 10.85
CA GLY A 118 -7.54 13.00 11.70
C GLY A 118 -7.18 12.31 13.01
N PRO A 119 -7.98 12.50 14.08
CA PRO A 119 -7.69 12.05 15.45
C PRO A 119 -7.64 10.51 15.63
N SER A 120 -7.97 9.72 14.61
CA SER A 120 -8.09 8.26 14.64
C SER A 120 -7.07 7.51 13.77
N THR A 121 -6.09 8.20 13.19
CA THR A 121 -5.08 7.55 12.34
C THR A 121 -3.85 7.17 13.16
N PHE A 122 -3.49 5.87 13.16
CA PHE A 122 -2.29 5.35 13.85
C PHE A 122 -0.98 5.85 13.23
N PHE A 123 -1.05 6.44 12.03
CA PHE A 123 0.06 7.02 11.33
C PHE A 123 0.03 8.55 11.44
N SER A 124 1.19 9.15 11.72
CA SER A 124 1.35 10.60 11.87
C SER A 124 1.33 11.27 10.50
N SER A 125 0.50 12.30 10.33
CA SER A 125 0.33 13.06 9.08
C SER A 125 1.53 13.94 8.66
N LYS A 126 2.74 13.66 9.16
CA LYS A 126 3.95 14.47 8.92
C LYS A 126 5.23 13.62 8.81
N GLN A 127 5.11 12.39 8.34
CA GLN A 127 6.26 11.52 8.11
C GLN A 127 6.04 10.66 6.88
N PHE A 128 7.12 10.16 6.30
CA PHE A 128 7.04 9.12 5.30
C PHE A 128 6.54 7.82 5.90
N GLU A 129 5.78 7.09 5.11
CA GLU A 129 5.30 5.75 5.44
C GLU A 129 5.85 4.76 4.43
N VAL A 130 6.25 3.58 4.91
CA VAL A 130 6.78 2.53 4.06
C VAL A 130 5.89 1.31 4.16
N PHE A 131 5.45 0.79 3.03
CA PHE A 131 4.60 -0.38 2.95
C PHE A 131 5.26 -1.45 2.10
N ASP A 132 5.46 -2.63 2.69
CA ASP A 132 5.75 -3.84 1.93
C ASP A 132 4.43 -4.54 1.63
N VAL A 133 4.10 -4.68 0.35
CA VAL A 133 2.82 -5.17 -0.13
C VAL A 133 3.01 -6.42 -0.97
N GLU A 134 2.18 -7.42 -0.73
CA GLU A 134 2.02 -8.59 -1.58
C GLU A 134 0.58 -8.63 -2.11
N LEU A 135 0.42 -8.36 -3.41
CA LEU A 135 -0.89 -8.37 -4.06
C LEU A 135 -1.27 -9.83 -4.35
N VAL A 136 -2.28 -10.34 -3.66
CA VAL A 136 -2.70 -11.75 -3.74
C VAL A 136 -3.58 -11.98 -4.97
N SER A 137 -4.64 -11.18 -5.11
CA SER A 137 -5.61 -11.35 -6.20
C SER A 137 -6.41 -10.09 -6.50
N ILE A 138 -7.02 -10.08 -7.68
CA ILE A 138 -7.95 -9.05 -8.13
C ILE A 138 -9.24 -9.76 -8.55
N GLN A 139 -10.38 -9.26 -8.09
CA GLN A 139 -11.70 -9.80 -8.39
C GLN A 139 -12.59 -8.74 -9.02
N ASN A 140 -13.39 -9.16 -10.01
CA ASN A 140 -14.35 -8.28 -10.64
C ASN A 140 -15.59 -8.18 -9.76
N CYS A 141 -15.94 -6.98 -9.35
CA CYS A 141 -17.15 -6.73 -8.58
C CYS A 141 -18.23 -6.13 -9.46
N GLN A 142 -19.42 -6.72 -9.41
CA GLN A 142 -20.59 -6.21 -10.11
C GLN A 142 -21.73 -5.99 -9.13
N ARG A 143 -22.45 -4.89 -9.32
CA ARG A 143 -23.68 -4.62 -8.59
C ARG A 143 -24.77 -5.51 -9.17
N ARG A 144 -25.32 -6.39 -8.35
CA ARG A 144 -26.43 -7.27 -8.68
C ARG A 144 -27.69 -6.72 -8.01
N THR A 145 -28.68 -6.35 -8.82
CA THR A 145 -29.99 -5.89 -8.35
C THR A 145 -31.02 -7.00 -8.60
N ILE A 146 -31.74 -7.40 -7.56
CA ILE A 146 -32.86 -8.35 -7.63
C ILE A 146 -34.08 -7.68 -6.99
N GLY A 147 -35.03 -7.25 -7.82
CA GLY A 147 -36.17 -6.45 -7.36
C GLY A 147 -35.70 -5.15 -6.69
N PHE A 148 -36.06 -4.96 -5.42
CA PHE A 148 -35.67 -3.79 -4.61
C PHE A 148 -34.33 -3.97 -3.86
N TYR A 149 -33.73 -5.16 -3.91
CA TYR A 149 -32.46 -5.45 -3.24
C TYR A 149 -31.29 -5.25 -4.20
N SER A 150 -30.20 -4.67 -3.71
CA SER A 150 -29.00 -4.41 -4.49
C SER A 150 -27.77 -4.75 -3.65
N ASP A 151 -27.03 -5.77 -4.09
CA ASP A 151 -25.78 -6.18 -3.47
C ASP A 151 -24.62 -6.04 -4.46
N VAL A 152 -23.39 -6.02 -3.96
CA VAL A 152 -22.21 -6.08 -4.82
C VAL A 152 -21.51 -7.41 -4.60
N VAL A 153 -21.44 -8.21 -5.66
CA VAL A 153 -20.83 -9.54 -5.66
C VAL A 153 -19.52 -9.47 -6.42
N CYS A 154 -18.46 -10.03 -5.84
CA CYS A 154 -17.13 -10.09 -6.45
C CYS A 154 -16.81 -11.55 -6.79
N ASN A 155 -16.47 -11.79 -8.06
CA ASN A 155 -16.06 -13.11 -8.56
C ASN A 155 -14.56 -13.08 -8.87
#